data_AF-K1STA2-F1
#
_entry.id   AF-K1STA2-F1
#
_cell.length_a   1.000
_cell.length_b   1.000
_cell.length_c   1.000
_cell.angle_alpha   90.00
_cell.angle_beta   90.00
_cell.angle_gamma   90.00
#
_symmetry.space_group_name_H-M   'P 1'
#
loop_
_entity.id
_entity.type
_entity.pdbx_description
1 polymer ?
#
loop_
_entity_poly.entity_id
_entity_poly.type
_entity_poly.pdbx_seq_one_letter_code
_entity_poly.pdbx_strand_id
1 'polypeptide(L)'
;MQHFREVIEKSIPADNYTLIYEHGELTKPAGQYFDIDTDPQLGKFIRFEAQANNPEALKSLLREQYQNRIPHTQGDFQLHIAALHDRRIETEARRIVENVKGVGEPDSPEKPHCAVELSPYFVPLATDKDMERLFSMLPY
;
A
#
# COMPACT_ATOMS: atom_id res chain seq x y z
N MET A 1 19.87 8.80 4.74
CA MET A 1 21.32 9.01 4.59
C MET A 1 22.18 7.88 5.20
N GLN A 2 21.79 7.25 6.33
CA GLN A 2 22.58 6.18 6.96
C GLN A 2 22.64 4.88 6.14
N HIS A 3 21.50 4.43 5.59
CA HIS A 3 21.41 3.23 4.75
C HIS A 3 22.34 3.25 3.52
N PHE A 4 22.45 4.41 2.84
CA PHE A 4 23.31 4.54 1.66
C PHE A 4 24.80 4.35 1.98
N ARG A 5 25.25 4.81 3.16
CA ARG A 5 26.65 4.63 3.59
C ARG A 5 26.95 3.17 3.89
N GLU A 6 26.05 2.47 4.58
CA GLU A 6 26.20 1.04 4.87
C GLU A 6 26.25 0.20 3.59
N VAL A 7 25.42 0.54 2.58
CA VAL A 7 25.43 -0.14 1.27
C VAL A 7 26.78 0.04 0.57
N ILE A 8 27.38 1.23 0.61
CA ILE A 8 28.71 1.47 0.03
C ILE A 8 29.77 0.66 0.78
N GLU A 9 29.76 0.74 2.11
CA GLU A 9 30.77 0.09 2.97
C GLU A 9 30.77 -1.43 2.83
N LYS A 10 29.58 -2.05 2.73
CA LYS A 10 29.43 -3.50 2.58
C LYS A 10 29.40 -3.95 1.11
N SER A 11 29.57 -3.03 0.14
CA SER A 11 29.50 -3.39 -1.27
C SER A 11 30.63 -4.33 -1.67
N ILE A 12 30.29 -5.32 -2.51
CA ILE A 12 31.25 -6.24 -3.10
C ILE A 12 31.52 -5.77 -4.52
N PRO A 13 32.79 -5.58 -4.92
CA PRO A 13 33.10 -5.13 -6.26
C PRO A 13 32.71 -6.17 -7.30
N ALA A 14 32.34 -5.70 -8.48
CA ALA A 14 32.15 -6.55 -9.64
C ALA A 14 33.48 -6.74 -10.38
N ASP A 15 33.71 -7.93 -10.93
CA ASP A 15 34.81 -8.16 -11.87
C ASP A 15 34.37 -7.90 -13.31
N ASN A 16 33.10 -8.21 -13.61
CA ASN A 16 32.52 -8.07 -14.93
C ASN A 16 31.09 -7.51 -14.87
N TYR A 17 30.66 -6.89 -15.95
CA TYR A 17 29.28 -6.57 -16.29
C TYR A 17 28.82 -7.44 -17.45
N THR A 18 27.67 -8.07 -17.32
CA THR A 18 26.95 -8.70 -18.43
C THR A 18 25.96 -7.69 -18.99
N LEU A 19 26.19 -7.26 -20.23
CA LEU A 19 25.31 -6.37 -20.97
C LEU A 19 24.29 -7.21 -21.73
N ILE A 20 23.01 -6.94 -21.50
CA ILE A 20 21.90 -7.70 -22.08
C ILE A 20 21.26 -6.84 -23.17
N TYR A 21 21.15 -7.42 -24.35
CA TYR A 21 20.52 -6.85 -25.53
C TYR A 21 19.36 -7.74 -26.00
N GLU A 22 18.59 -7.28 -26.98
CA GLU A 22 17.44 -8.02 -27.52
C GLU A 22 17.77 -9.41 -28.06
N HIS A 23 18.94 -9.58 -28.68
CA HIS A 23 19.32 -10.80 -29.39
C HIS A 23 20.54 -11.50 -28.79
N GLY A 24 20.98 -11.11 -27.59
CA GLY A 24 22.09 -11.77 -26.91
C GLY A 24 22.69 -10.94 -25.78
N GLU A 25 23.86 -11.39 -25.32
CA GLU A 25 24.53 -10.82 -24.17
C GLU A 25 26.04 -10.71 -24.39
N LEU A 26 26.65 -9.70 -23.78
CA LEU A 26 28.07 -9.37 -23.91
C LEU A 26 28.67 -9.13 -22.53
N THR A 27 29.75 -9.84 -22.19
CA THR A 27 30.46 -9.64 -20.93
C THR A 27 31.63 -8.68 -21.10
N LYS A 28 31.75 -7.69 -20.22
CA LYS A 28 32.86 -6.73 -20.17
C LYS A 28 33.43 -6.63 -18.75
N PRO A 29 34.75 -6.43 -18.59
CA PRO A 29 35.36 -6.10 -17.31
C PRO A 29 34.69 -4.89 -16.62
N ALA A 30 34.53 -4.98 -15.31
CA ALA A 30 34.01 -3.88 -14.51
C ALA A 30 34.96 -2.68 -14.54
N GLY A 31 34.40 -1.47 -14.63
CA GLY A 31 35.17 -0.24 -14.78
C GLY A 31 35.57 0.08 -16.22
N GLN A 32 35.41 -0.86 -17.16
CA GLN A 32 35.52 -0.55 -18.57
C GLN A 32 34.28 0.21 -19.04
N TYR A 33 34.51 1.31 -19.76
CA TYR A 33 33.43 2.08 -20.37
C TYR A 33 32.70 1.24 -21.42
N PHE A 34 31.37 1.31 -21.41
CA PHE A 34 30.52 0.79 -22.46
C PHE A 34 29.38 1.76 -22.72
N ASP A 35 28.96 1.81 -23.98
CA ASP A 35 27.78 2.58 -24.38
C ASP A 35 26.53 1.67 -24.34
N ILE A 36 25.38 2.30 -24.14
CA ILE A 36 24.05 1.67 -24.16
C ILE A 36 23.38 1.81 -25.53
N ASP A 37 24.17 2.18 -26.54
CA ASP A 37 23.74 2.24 -27.93
C ASP A 37 23.31 0.87 -28.47
N THR A 38 22.53 0.92 -29.55
CA THR A 38 22.05 -0.27 -30.25
C THR A 38 23.24 -0.95 -30.93
N ASP A 39 23.47 -2.22 -30.58
CA ASP A 39 24.50 -3.02 -31.21
C ASP A 39 23.97 -3.58 -32.55
N PRO A 40 24.72 -3.47 -33.66
CA PRO A 40 24.26 -3.94 -34.97
C PRO A 40 23.90 -5.43 -35.05
N GLN A 41 24.46 -6.27 -34.16
CA GLN A 41 24.22 -7.71 -34.14
C GLN A 41 23.32 -8.13 -32.98
N LEU A 42 23.48 -7.51 -31.81
CA LEU A 42 22.74 -7.87 -30.61
C LEU A 42 21.43 -7.07 -30.45
N GLY A 43 21.24 -6.00 -31.21
CA GLY A 43 20.04 -5.15 -31.19
C GLY A 43 20.08 -4.13 -30.06
N LYS A 44 18.91 -3.73 -29.57
CA LYS A 44 18.81 -2.66 -28.56
C LYS A 44 19.31 -3.12 -27.20
N PHE A 45 20.03 -2.25 -26.49
CA PHE A 45 20.39 -2.47 -25.09
C PHE A 45 19.15 -2.51 -24.18
N ILE A 46 19.11 -3.49 -23.28
CA ILE A 46 18.00 -3.68 -22.33
C ILE A 46 18.46 -3.30 -20.92
N ARG A 47 19.51 -3.94 -20.41
CA ARG A 47 20.04 -3.73 -19.06
C ARG A 47 21.46 -4.27 -18.93
N PHE A 48 22.12 -3.97 -17.81
CA PHE A 48 23.37 -4.63 -17.44
C PHE A 48 23.23 -5.29 -16.06
N GLU A 49 24.00 -6.34 -15.85
CA GLU A 49 24.07 -7.06 -14.58
C GLU A 49 25.51 -7.12 -14.09
N ALA A 50 25.72 -6.72 -12.83
CA ALA A 50 27.03 -6.76 -12.19
C ALA A 50 27.32 -8.17 -11.65
N GLN A 51 28.41 -8.77 -12.10
CA GLN A 51 28.89 -10.04 -11.58
C GLN A 51 29.88 -9.78 -10.45
N ALA A 52 29.46 -10.08 -9.22
CA ALA A 52 30.32 -9.96 -8.05
C ALA A 52 31.58 -10.81 -8.22
N ASN A 53 32.73 -10.24 -7.87
CA ASN A 53 34.01 -10.95 -7.91
C ASN A 53 34.07 -12.14 -6.93
N ASN A 54 33.24 -12.10 -5.89
CA ASN A 54 33.07 -13.17 -4.91
C ASN A 54 31.58 -13.46 -4.68
N PRO A 55 30.99 -14.40 -5.43
CA PRO A 55 29.59 -14.77 -5.29
C PRO A 55 29.21 -15.33 -3.91
N GLU A 56 30.14 -16.02 -3.23
CA GLU A 56 29.88 -16.59 -1.91
C GLU A 56 29.85 -15.53 -0.79
N ALA A 57 30.72 -14.52 -0.89
CA ALA A 57 30.65 -13.35 -0.03
C ALA A 57 29.34 -12.58 -0.23
N LEU A 58 28.87 -12.45 -1.49
CA LEU A 58 27.60 -11.80 -1.80
C LEU A 58 26.41 -12.56 -1.20
N LYS A 59 26.35 -13.89 -1.38
CA LYS A 59 25.30 -14.71 -0.77
C LYS A 59 25.27 -14.57 0.75
N SER A 60 26.44 -14.56 1.39
CA SER A 60 26.57 -14.42 2.83
C SER A 60 26.06 -13.06 3.31
N LEU A 61 26.46 -11.98 2.64
CA LEU A 61 26.00 -10.62 2.93
C LEU A 61 24.48 -10.48 2.77
N LEU A 62 23.91 -11.01 1.69
CA LEU A 62 22.46 -10.96 1.46
C LEU A 62 21.68 -11.71 2.54
N ARG A 63 22.22 -12.83 3.01
CA ARG A 63 21.62 -13.59 4.12
C ARG A 63 21.66 -12.82 5.43
N GLU A 64 22.78 -12.18 5.74
CA GLU A 64 22.92 -11.31 6.92
C GLU A 64 21.93 -10.14 6.86
N GLN A 65 21.87 -9.45 5.71
CA GLN A 65 20.92 -8.36 5.48
C GLN A 65 19.47 -8.83 5.64
N TYR A 66 19.13 -10.01 5.11
CA TYR A 66 17.80 -10.59 5.27
C TYR A 66 17.47 -10.88 6.75
N GLN A 67 18.41 -11.42 7.51
CA GLN A 67 18.22 -11.73 8.94
C GLN A 67 18.09 -10.46 9.80
N ASN A 68 18.79 -9.39 9.43
CA ASN A 68 18.75 -8.11 10.14
C ASN A 68 17.55 -7.23 9.77
N ARG A 69 16.74 -7.63 8.79
CA ARG A 69 15.47 -6.95 8.52
C ARG A 69 14.53 -7.21 9.69
N ILE A 70 14.16 -6.14 10.39
CA ILE A 70 13.03 -6.18 11.31
C ILE A 70 11.78 -6.48 10.47
N PRO A 71 11.14 -7.64 10.62
CA PRO A 71 9.87 -7.86 9.98
C PRO A 71 8.90 -6.87 10.60
N HIS A 72 8.35 -5.96 9.79
CA HIS A 72 7.23 -5.18 10.24
C HIS A 72 6.07 -6.14 10.47
N THR A 73 5.57 -6.20 11.70
CA THR A 73 4.32 -6.91 11.98
C THR A 73 3.26 -6.31 11.07
N GLN A 74 2.66 -7.15 10.22
CA GLN A 74 1.51 -6.74 9.44
C GLN A 74 0.44 -6.28 10.43
N GLY A 75 -0.06 -5.06 10.29
CA GLY A 75 -1.15 -4.57 11.13
C GLY A 75 -2.36 -5.50 11.04
N ASP A 76 -3.17 -5.57 12.10
CA ASP A 76 -4.41 -6.32 12.07
C ASP A 76 -5.45 -5.56 11.22
N PHE A 77 -5.46 -5.88 9.92
CA PHE A 77 -6.39 -5.28 8.97
C PHE A 77 -7.85 -5.62 9.30
N GLN A 78 -8.14 -6.77 9.89
CA GLN A 78 -9.50 -7.15 10.28
C GLN A 78 -9.99 -6.23 11.40
N LEU A 79 -9.16 -6.01 12.42
CA LEU A 79 -9.45 -5.06 13.49
C LEU A 79 -9.61 -3.64 12.95
N HIS A 80 -8.76 -3.21 12.01
CA HIS A 80 -8.85 -1.89 11.42
C HIS A 80 -10.13 -1.71 10.60
N ILE A 81 -10.50 -2.69 9.77
CA ILE A 81 -11.73 -2.67 8.98
C ILE A 81 -12.96 -2.63 9.90
N ALA A 82 -12.98 -3.44 10.96
CA ALA A 82 -14.07 -3.42 11.94
C ALA A 82 -14.21 -2.05 12.62
N ALA A 83 -13.10 -1.42 13.00
CA ALA A 83 -13.12 -0.08 13.60
C ALA A 83 -13.63 1.00 12.60
N LEU A 84 -13.29 0.89 11.32
CA LEU A 84 -13.82 1.78 10.28
C LEU A 84 -15.32 1.56 10.07
N HIS A 85 -15.77 0.31 10.10
CA HIS A 85 -17.17 -0.07 9.99
C HIS A 85 -17.99 0.51 11.16
N ASP A 86 -17.53 0.33 12.39
CA ASP A 86 -18.19 0.86 13.59
C ASP A 86 -18.31 2.39 13.54
N ARG A 87 -17.22 3.08 13.18
CA ARG A 87 -17.22 4.55 13.05
C ARG A 87 -18.20 5.06 11.99
N ARG A 88 -18.41 4.29 10.92
CA ARG A 88 -19.38 4.63 9.87
C ARG A 88 -20.81 4.65 10.42
N ILE A 89 -21.17 3.64 11.21
CA ILE A 89 -22.50 3.55 11.85
C ILE A 89 -22.70 4.70 12.84
N GLU A 90 -21.71 4.96 13.69
CA GLU A 90 -21.77 6.07 14.66
C GLU A 90 -21.91 7.44 13.99
N THR A 91 -21.21 7.62 12.87
CA THR A 91 -21.25 8.86 12.10
C THR A 91 -22.62 9.06 11.46
N GLU A 92 -23.22 8.00 10.91
CA GLU A 92 -24.58 8.07 10.34
C GLU A 92 -25.62 8.34 11.44
N ALA A 93 -25.51 7.69 12.60
CA ALA A 93 -26.39 7.94 13.74
C ALA A 93 -26.34 9.42 14.16
N ARG A 94 -25.14 9.99 14.27
CA ARG A 94 -24.96 11.40 14.63
C ARG A 94 -25.56 12.34 13.60
N ARG A 95 -25.34 12.08 12.30
CA ARG A 95 -25.94 12.83 11.20
C ARG A 95 -27.47 12.83 11.28
N ILE A 96 -28.08 11.68 11.54
CA ILE A 96 -29.54 11.56 11.67
C ILE A 96 -30.02 12.39 12.86
N VAL A 97 -29.39 12.27 14.03
CA VAL A 97 -29.76 13.04 15.23
C VAL A 97 -29.63 14.54 15.01
N GLU A 98 -28.58 15.00 14.34
CA GLU A 98 -28.40 16.40 13.98
C GLU A 98 -29.48 16.89 13.00
N ASN A 99 -29.81 16.08 11.99
CA ASN A 99 -30.88 16.37 11.06
C ASN A 99 -32.23 16.47 11.77
N VAL A 100 -32.58 15.53 12.64
CA VAL A 100 -33.83 15.56 13.44
C VAL A 100 -33.91 16.84 14.27
N LYS A 101 -32.80 17.28 14.88
CA LYS A 101 -32.77 18.55 15.64
C LYS A 101 -32.90 19.80 14.77
N GLY A 102 -32.48 19.71 13.50
CA GLY A 102 -32.53 20.81 12.54
C GLY A 102 -33.89 20.96 11.85
N VAL A 103 -34.69 19.90 11.79
CA VAL A 103 -36.11 19.99 11.43
C VAL A 103 -36.83 20.60 12.63
N GLY A 104 -37.50 21.74 12.44
CA GLY A 104 -38.27 22.43 13.49
C GLY A 104 -39.48 21.61 13.98
N GLU A 105 -40.46 22.25 14.63
CA GLU A 105 -41.71 21.59 15.04
C GLU A 105 -42.26 20.67 13.93
N PRO A 106 -42.77 19.48 14.30
CA PRO A 106 -43.13 18.43 13.34
C PRO A 106 -43.96 18.99 12.19
N ASP A 107 -43.67 18.51 10.97
CA ASP A 107 -44.19 19.04 9.69
C ASP A 107 -45.73 19.17 9.62
N SER A 108 -46.48 18.59 10.57
CA SER A 108 -47.86 18.95 10.89
C SER A 108 -48.32 18.35 12.23
N PRO A 109 -49.34 18.94 12.89
CA PRO A 109 -50.01 18.36 14.06
C PRO A 109 -50.63 16.97 13.79
N GLU A 110 -50.85 16.60 12.53
CA GLU A 110 -51.35 15.27 12.11
C GLU A 110 -50.24 14.23 11.87
N LYS A 111 -48.96 14.63 11.82
CA LYS A 111 -47.82 13.72 11.63
C LYS A 111 -46.76 14.01 12.71
N PRO A 112 -46.80 13.32 13.86
CA PRO A 112 -45.83 13.51 14.93
C PRO A 112 -44.43 12.94 14.62
N HIS A 113 -44.17 12.54 13.37
CA HIS A 113 -42.95 11.83 12.97
C HIS A 113 -42.12 12.69 12.02
N CYS A 114 -40.88 12.99 12.42
CA CYS A 114 -39.85 13.50 11.51
C CYS A 114 -39.33 12.36 10.64
N ALA A 115 -39.37 12.53 9.32
CA ALA A 115 -38.73 11.60 8.38
C ALA A 115 -37.33 12.12 8.02
N VAL A 116 -36.29 11.36 8.35
CA VAL A 116 -34.90 11.68 7.96
C VAL A 116 -34.36 10.57 7.08
N GLU A 117 -33.77 10.95 5.95
CA GLU A 117 -33.20 10.03 4.99
C GLU A 117 -31.81 9.54 5.40
N LEU A 118 -31.60 8.23 5.30
CA LEU A 118 -30.28 7.62 5.42
C LEU A 118 -29.38 8.06 4.27
N SER A 119 -28.10 8.19 4.56
CA SER A 119 -27.10 8.57 3.57
C SER A 119 -27.06 7.55 2.42
N PRO A 120 -27.08 8.01 1.15
CA PRO A 120 -26.94 7.12 0.00
C PRO A 120 -25.56 6.45 -0.07
N TYR A 121 -24.59 6.90 0.72
CA TYR A 121 -23.28 6.25 0.87
C TYR A 121 -23.26 5.22 2.00
N PHE A 122 -24.18 5.32 2.97
CA PHE A 122 -24.30 4.37 4.08
C PHE A 122 -25.06 3.12 3.64
N VAL A 123 -26.22 3.31 3.01
CA VAL A 123 -27.16 2.24 2.65
C VAL A 123 -26.51 1.12 1.83
N PRO A 124 -25.71 1.37 0.77
CA PRO A 124 -25.12 0.29 -0.03
C PRO A 124 -24.08 -0.54 0.72
N LEU A 125 -23.57 -0.03 1.84
CA LEU A 125 -22.49 -0.65 2.61
C LEU A 125 -22.98 -1.26 3.93
N ALA A 126 -24.24 -1.00 4.31
CA ALA A 126 -24.82 -1.45 5.55
C ALA A 126 -25.42 -2.85 5.40
N THR A 127 -25.16 -3.70 6.39
CA THR A 127 -25.85 -4.98 6.58
C THR A 127 -27.10 -4.79 7.42
N ASP A 128 -27.99 -5.79 7.45
CA ASP A 128 -29.19 -5.75 8.30
C ASP A 128 -28.84 -5.53 9.78
N LYS A 129 -27.76 -6.15 10.25
CA LYS A 129 -27.25 -5.96 11.62
C LYS A 129 -26.74 -4.53 11.87
N ASP A 130 -26.15 -3.89 10.85
CA ASP A 130 -25.73 -2.49 10.95
C ASP A 130 -26.93 -1.56 11.05
N MET A 131 -28.01 -1.88 10.35
CA MET A 131 -29.27 -1.15 10.41
C MET A 131 -29.91 -1.28 11.79
N GLU A 132 -29.98 -2.50 12.34
CA GLU A 132 -30.45 -2.72 13.73
C GLU A 132 -29.62 -1.93 14.74
N ARG A 133 -28.29 -1.96 14.61
CA ARG A 133 -27.38 -1.20 15.48
C ARG A 133 -27.57 0.30 15.31
N LEU A 134 -27.74 0.78 14.08
CA LEU A 134 -28.04 2.19 13.79
C LEU A 134 -29.33 2.63 14.49
N PHE A 135 -30.42 1.89 14.32
CA PHE A 135 -31.71 2.21 14.96
C PHE A 135 -31.62 2.19 16.48
N SER A 136 -30.82 1.29 17.07
CA SER A 136 -30.59 1.26 18.52
C SER A 136 -29.87 2.51 19.07
N MET A 137 -29.16 3.25 18.21
CA MET A 137 -28.43 4.47 18.58
C MET A 137 -29.27 5.74 18.43
N LEU A 138 -30.48 5.65 17.85
CA LEU A 138 -31.35 6.81 17.63
C LEU A 138 -32.25 7.06 18.85
N PRO A 139 -32.55 8.34 19.16
CA PRO A 139 -33.55 8.69 20.16
C PRO A 139 -34.96 8.33 19.65
N TYR A 140 -35.81 7.80 20.54
CA TYR A 140 -37.23 7.51 20.30
C TYR A 140 -38.12 8.65 20.80
#